data_AF-A0A161HIG4-F1
#
_entry.id   AF-A0A161HIG4-F1
#
_cell.length_a   1.000
_cell.length_b   1.000
_cell.length_c   1.000
_cell.angle_alpha   90.00
_cell.angle_beta   90.00
_cell.angle_gamma   90.00
#
_symmetry.space_group_name_H-M   'P 1'
#
loop_
_entity.id
_entity.type
_entity.pdbx_description
1 polymer ?
#
loop_
_entity_poly.entity_id
_entity_poly.type
_entity_poly.pdbx_seq_one_letter_code
_entity_poly.pdbx_strand_id
1 'polypeptide(L)'
;MSIQPSSVITQVSATVPSAALHPFVSYDEQEKSENIQLNLRGVIFNISREELLRLPESILIGITNGALYDQNTIGGASLADANAATANTLSPECFKYTLDVFRSAAKGLPRTLLSIEGSEEQGFDDAILGVDEDTEGKSANSGVAMDADGNPKTETVSDISEILRRRPAIIVLREDLDYYCLPNGPNVDAEGMRQIKHSCGEAILNQRRIFGGLRKGESENSPEHHLIAMLCSSGFQIDDDWGFRAREPHKTVVSSLALIRLKMVDEQHHEQSPETQQELSTPQKLLLFWRKPARKCWWDSIELNDVPGVDGPVRVHIRRVWTLELSVIGVR
;
A
#
# COMPACT_ATOMS: atom_id res chain seq x y z
N MET A 1 17.31 44.79 32.61
CA MET A 1 17.91 43.45 32.50
C MET A 1 17.39 42.84 31.21
N SER A 2 18.27 42.68 30.22
CA SER A 2 17.94 42.19 28.89
C SER A 2 18.16 40.68 28.85
N ILE A 3 17.15 39.91 28.43
CA ILE A 3 17.23 38.45 28.30
C ILE A 3 17.56 38.16 26.82
N GLN A 4 18.72 37.56 26.56
CA GLN A 4 19.06 37.05 25.24
C GLN A 4 18.46 35.65 25.01
N PRO A 5 18.00 35.32 23.79
CA PRO A 5 17.53 33.99 23.45
C PRO A 5 18.71 33.05 23.13
N SER A 6 18.88 31.97 23.89
CA SER A 6 19.81 30.88 23.56
C SER A 6 19.11 29.79 22.75
N SER A 7 19.48 29.65 21.47
CA SER A 7 19.12 28.50 20.64
C SER A 7 19.73 27.22 21.19
N VAL A 8 18.90 26.21 21.45
CA VAL A 8 19.35 24.85 21.78
C VAL A 8 19.53 24.09 20.47
N ILE A 9 20.78 24.01 20.00
CA ILE A 9 21.21 23.05 18.96
C ILE A 9 21.98 21.96 19.69
N THR A 10 21.42 20.77 19.78
CA THR A 10 22.11 19.56 20.23
C THR A 10 23.08 19.11 19.14
N GLN A 11 24.36 19.51 19.27
CA GLN A 11 25.46 18.90 18.54
C GLN A 11 25.81 17.55 19.18
N VAL A 12 25.84 16.48 18.40
CA VAL A 12 26.35 15.17 18.82
C VAL A 12 27.76 15.02 18.23
N SER A 13 28.78 15.00 19.09
CA SER A 13 30.16 14.68 18.70
C SER A 13 30.26 13.22 18.25
N ALA A 14 30.75 13.00 17.03
CA ALA A 14 31.13 11.68 16.55
C ALA A 14 32.46 11.24 17.18
N THR A 15 32.42 10.47 18.27
CA THR A 15 33.57 9.70 18.75
C THR A 15 33.53 8.30 18.13
N VAL A 16 34.41 8.07 17.17
CA VAL A 16 34.66 6.76 16.55
C VAL A 16 35.53 5.92 17.49
N PRO A 17 35.10 4.74 17.97
CA PRO A 17 36.01 3.78 18.58
C PRO A 17 36.61 2.91 17.46
N SER A 18 37.91 3.09 17.24
CA SER A 18 38.73 2.17 16.44
C SER A 18 39.24 1.04 17.34
N ALA A 19 38.81 -0.20 17.08
CA ALA A 19 39.45 -1.47 17.44
C ALA A 19 38.51 -2.62 16.96
N ALA A 20 38.90 -3.71 16.33
CA ALA A 20 40.18 -4.24 15.90
C ALA A 20 39.92 -5.22 14.74
N LEU A 21 40.90 -5.38 13.84
CA LEU A 21 40.98 -6.45 12.84
C LEU A 21 40.98 -7.82 13.52
N HIS A 22 40.17 -8.79 13.06
CA HIS A 22 40.41 -10.25 12.98
C HIS A 22 39.12 -10.97 12.49
N PRO A 23 39.20 -12.19 11.93
CA PRO A 23 40.03 -12.69 10.83
C PRO A 23 39.16 -13.03 9.60
N PHE A 24 39.80 -13.16 8.44
CA PHE A 24 39.24 -13.75 7.22
C PHE A 24 38.70 -15.15 7.53
N VAL A 25 37.37 -15.27 7.65
CA VAL A 25 36.66 -16.56 7.68
C VAL A 25 36.23 -16.85 6.25
N SER A 26 36.68 -18.00 5.75
CA SER A 26 36.29 -18.59 4.49
C SER A 26 34.77 -18.56 4.33
N TYR A 27 34.30 -17.99 3.22
CA TYR A 27 32.92 -18.16 2.74
C TYR A 27 32.73 -19.64 2.42
N ASP A 28 32.29 -20.43 3.40
CA ASP A 28 31.63 -21.69 3.10
C ASP A 28 30.24 -21.35 2.55
N GLU A 29 29.93 -21.92 1.39
CA GLU A 29 28.63 -21.94 0.73
C GLU A 29 27.58 -22.65 1.59
N GLN A 30 27.25 -22.11 2.76
CA GLN A 30 26.08 -22.56 3.50
C GLN A 30 24.84 -22.06 2.77
N GLU A 31 24.15 -23.00 2.12
CA GLU A 31 22.83 -22.88 1.52
C GLU A 31 21.99 -21.84 2.28
N LYS A 32 21.91 -20.64 1.69
CA LYS A 32 21.06 -19.56 2.17
C LYS A 32 19.66 -20.13 2.21
N SER A 33 19.09 -20.34 3.39
CA SER A 33 17.76 -20.93 3.53
C SER A 33 16.80 -20.16 2.63
N GLU A 34 16.27 -20.84 1.59
CA GLU A 34 15.33 -20.21 0.66
C GLU A 34 14.06 -19.77 1.39
N ASN A 35 13.79 -20.38 2.54
CA ASN A 35 12.64 -20.16 3.41
C ASN A 35 12.99 -19.24 4.59
N ILE A 36 12.22 -18.18 4.71
CA ILE A 36 12.26 -17.16 5.75
C ILE A 36 11.14 -17.44 6.74
N GLN A 37 11.46 -17.43 8.04
CA GLN A 37 10.46 -17.47 9.11
C GLN A 37 10.12 -16.04 9.55
N LEU A 38 8.87 -15.62 9.29
CA LEU A 38 8.37 -14.30 9.65
C LEU A 38 7.42 -14.40 10.84
N ASN A 39 7.68 -13.66 11.92
CA ASN A 39 6.79 -13.58 13.08
C ASN A 39 5.97 -12.28 13.04
N LEU A 40 4.66 -12.41 12.82
CA LEU A 40 3.70 -11.31 12.91
C LEU A 40 2.82 -11.51 14.13
N ARG A 41 3.00 -10.67 15.16
CA ARG A 41 2.18 -10.67 16.39
C ARG A 41 2.03 -12.06 17.04
N GLY A 42 3.09 -12.88 17.03
CA GLY A 42 3.10 -14.23 17.58
C GLY A 42 2.70 -15.33 16.60
N VAL A 43 2.28 -14.99 15.37
CA VAL A 43 1.96 -15.94 14.31
C VAL A 43 3.17 -16.09 13.39
N ILE A 44 3.68 -17.32 13.27
CA ILE A 44 4.84 -17.63 12.44
C ILE A 44 4.38 -18.03 11.04
N PHE A 45 4.93 -17.34 10.04
CA PHE A 45 4.76 -17.65 8.63
C PHE A 45 6.07 -18.18 8.06
N ASN A 46 5.98 -19.24 7.26
CA ASN A 46 7.11 -19.73 6.47
C ASN A 46 6.89 -19.30 5.01
N ILE A 47 7.80 -18.50 4.47
CA ILE A 47 7.69 -17.86 3.15
C ILE A 47 9.05 -17.93 2.45
N SER A 48 9.07 -18.24 1.15
CA SER A 48 10.34 -18.20 0.42
C SER A 48 10.77 -16.75 0.14
N ARG A 49 12.07 -16.51 -0.02
CA ARG A 49 12.59 -15.20 -0.44
C ARG A 49 11.90 -14.70 -1.71
N GLU A 50 11.73 -15.56 -2.70
CA GLU A 50 11.07 -15.22 -3.97
C GLU A 50 9.60 -14.84 -3.75
N GLU A 51 8.89 -15.57 -2.90
CA GLU A 51 7.50 -15.26 -2.57
C GLU A 51 7.35 -13.93 -1.82
N LEU A 52 8.25 -13.65 -0.88
CA LEU A 52 8.30 -12.37 -0.18
C LEU A 52 8.54 -11.24 -1.18
N LEU A 53 9.49 -11.41 -2.09
CA LEU A 53 9.80 -10.41 -3.11
C LEU A 53 8.65 -10.20 -4.11
N ARG A 54 7.71 -11.13 -4.27
CA ARG A 54 6.52 -10.93 -5.13
C ARG A 54 5.44 -10.04 -4.50
N LEU A 55 5.52 -9.74 -3.20
CA LEU A 55 4.49 -8.98 -2.49
C LEU A 55 4.53 -7.47 -2.83
N PRO A 56 3.39 -6.76 -2.69
CA PRO A 56 3.32 -5.31 -2.84
C PRO A 56 4.26 -4.57 -1.90
N GLU A 57 4.77 -3.41 -2.33
CA GLU A 57 5.69 -2.59 -1.53
C GLU A 57 5.04 -2.16 -0.21
N SER A 58 3.76 -1.78 -0.26
CA SER A 58 2.99 -1.40 0.93
C SER A 58 2.92 -2.52 1.98
N ILE A 59 2.88 -3.79 1.57
CA ILE A 59 2.88 -4.95 2.45
C ILE A 59 4.28 -5.18 3.01
N LEU A 60 5.31 -5.07 2.18
CA LEU A 60 6.69 -5.24 2.58
C LEU A 60 7.14 -4.20 3.60
N ILE A 61 6.77 -2.93 3.42
CA ILE A 61 7.00 -1.87 4.41
C ILE A 61 6.30 -2.21 5.73
N GLY A 62 5.07 -2.74 5.66
CA GLY A 62 4.34 -3.20 6.84
C GLY A 62 5.06 -4.32 7.59
N ILE A 63 5.78 -5.18 6.87
CA ILE A 63 6.59 -6.28 7.40
C ILE A 63 7.93 -5.78 7.96
N THR A 64 8.67 -4.92 7.25
CA THR A 64 10.02 -4.49 7.67
C THR A 64 10.04 -3.56 8.87
N ASN A 65 8.91 -2.92 9.16
CA ASN A 65 8.69 -2.24 10.46
C ASN A 65 8.56 -3.24 11.62
N GLY A 66 8.40 -4.53 11.30
CA GLY A 66 8.60 -5.70 12.15
C GLY A 66 9.95 -6.35 11.89
N ALA A 67 10.65 -6.72 12.95
CA ALA A 67 11.95 -7.37 12.82
C ALA A 67 11.86 -8.67 11.97
N LEU A 68 12.61 -8.72 10.86
CA LEU A 68 12.92 -9.96 10.16
C LEU A 68 13.87 -10.77 11.05
N TYR A 69 13.45 -11.96 11.48
CA TYR A 69 14.34 -12.89 12.17
C TYR A 69 15.00 -13.80 11.13
N ASP A 70 16.28 -13.56 10.87
CA ASP A 70 17.14 -14.51 10.17
C ASP A 70 17.75 -15.48 11.20
N GLN A 71 17.72 -16.77 10.92
CA GLN A 71 18.23 -17.84 11.80
C GLN A 71 19.74 -17.78 12.05
N ASN A 72 20.49 -16.89 11.39
CA ASN A 72 21.92 -16.73 11.57
C ASN A 72 22.37 -15.60 12.51
N THR A 73 21.46 -14.86 13.15
CA THR A 73 21.86 -13.82 14.13
C THR A 73 21.87 -14.38 15.54
N ILE A 74 23.02 -14.90 15.97
CA ILE A 74 23.34 -15.11 17.40
C ILE A 74 23.48 -13.72 18.04
N GLY A 75 22.37 -13.21 18.56
CA GLY A 75 22.31 -11.91 19.22
C GLY A 75 20.93 -11.69 19.81
N GLY A 76 20.69 -12.27 20.99
CA GLY A 76 19.40 -12.27 21.66
C GLY A 76 18.87 -10.86 21.95
N ALA A 77 17.79 -10.50 21.27
CA ALA A 77 16.78 -9.64 21.86
C ALA A 77 15.78 -10.53 22.60
N SER A 78 15.71 -10.37 23.92
CA SER A 78 14.80 -11.13 24.80
C SER A 78 13.36 -11.03 24.31
N LEU A 79 12.69 -12.19 24.22
CA LEU A 79 11.27 -12.35 23.89
C LEU A 79 10.34 -11.48 24.76
N ALA A 80 10.82 -11.01 25.92
CA ALA A 80 10.07 -10.16 26.84
C ALA A 80 10.00 -8.69 26.42
N ASP A 81 11.01 -8.17 25.70
CA ASP A 81 11.05 -6.75 25.31
C ASP A 81 10.42 -6.50 23.92
N ALA A 82 10.25 -7.56 23.12
CA ALA A 82 9.54 -7.51 21.84
C ALA A 82 8.03 -7.28 21.98
N ASN A 83 7.46 -7.53 23.17
CA ASN A 83 6.02 -7.36 23.43
C ASN A 83 5.60 -5.90 23.66
N ALA A 84 6.54 -4.97 23.86
CA ALA A 84 6.19 -3.59 24.25
C ALA A 84 6.37 -2.53 23.16
N ALA A 85 7.26 -2.71 22.17
CA ALA A 85 7.55 -1.61 21.22
C ALA A 85 8.33 -2.03 19.95
N THR A 86 7.89 -3.04 19.20
CA THR A 86 8.33 -3.21 17.80
C THR A 86 7.12 -3.34 16.87
N ALA A 87 7.01 -2.36 15.98
CA ALA A 87 5.79 -1.91 15.34
C ALA A 87 5.38 -2.79 14.15
N ASN A 88 4.92 -4.01 14.44
CA ASN A 88 4.18 -4.82 13.47
C ASN A 88 2.81 -4.16 13.18
N THR A 89 2.80 -3.19 12.26
CA THR A 89 1.57 -2.52 11.78
C THR A 89 0.70 -3.43 10.93
N LEU A 90 1.27 -4.52 10.39
CA LEU A 90 0.54 -5.51 9.60
C LEU A 90 -0.06 -6.60 10.51
N SER A 91 -1.37 -6.82 10.39
CA SER A 91 -2.05 -7.93 11.07
C SER A 91 -1.71 -9.28 10.41
N PRO A 92 -1.63 -10.38 11.20
CA PRO A 92 -1.43 -11.73 10.65
C PRO A 92 -2.51 -12.14 9.66
N GLU A 93 -3.76 -11.76 9.92
CA GLU A 93 -4.91 -12.05 9.05
C GLU A 93 -4.79 -11.30 7.73
N CYS A 94 -4.35 -10.03 7.77
CA CYS A 94 -4.08 -9.23 6.57
C CYS A 94 -2.97 -9.86 5.72
N PHE A 95 -1.88 -10.27 6.37
CA PHE A 95 -0.77 -10.92 5.68
C PHE A 95 -1.17 -12.27 5.07
N LYS A 96 -1.93 -13.08 5.83
CA LYS A 96 -2.47 -14.34 5.33
C LYS A 96 -3.36 -14.13 4.11
N TYR A 97 -4.30 -13.18 4.18
CA TYR A 97 -5.16 -12.83 3.04
C TYR A 97 -4.33 -12.44 1.81
N THR A 98 -3.29 -11.62 2.01
CA THR A 98 -2.37 -11.22 0.95
C THR A 98 -1.67 -12.42 0.32
N LEU A 99 -1.07 -13.30 1.14
CA LEU A 99 -0.39 -14.49 0.66
C LEU A 99 -1.33 -15.41 -0.13
N ASP A 100 -2.54 -15.65 0.36
CA ASP A 100 -3.49 -16.53 -0.30
C ASP A 100 -3.84 -16.01 -1.71
N VAL A 101 -4.06 -14.69 -1.86
CA VAL A 101 -4.33 -14.07 -3.16
C VAL A 101 -3.12 -14.14 -4.10
N PHE A 102 -1.93 -13.75 -3.63
CA PHE A 102 -0.71 -13.76 -4.45
C PHE A 102 -0.28 -15.16 -4.85
N ARG A 103 -0.35 -16.13 -3.94
CA ARG A 103 -0.14 -17.55 -4.25
C ARG A 103 -1.13 -18.03 -5.30
N SER A 104 -2.41 -17.68 -5.16
CA SER A 104 -3.43 -18.09 -6.12
C SER A 104 -3.19 -17.49 -7.51
N ALA A 105 -2.77 -16.23 -7.60
CA ALA A 105 -2.44 -15.59 -8.87
C ALA A 105 -1.16 -16.13 -9.51
N ALA A 106 -0.21 -16.62 -8.70
CA ALA A 106 1.00 -17.29 -9.19
C ALA A 106 0.75 -18.73 -9.68
N LYS A 107 -0.36 -19.38 -9.29
CA LYS A 107 -0.71 -20.73 -9.75
C LYS A 107 -0.92 -20.73 -11.27
N GLY A 108 -0.09 -21.47 -11.99
CA GLY A 108 -0.17 -21.63 -13.46
C GLY A 108 0.81 -20.78 -14.25
N LEU A 109 1.65 -19.97 -13.59
CA LEU A 109 2.76 -19.28 -14.25
C LEU A 109 3.97 -20.22 -14.43
N PRO A 110 4.64 -20.18 -15.60
CA PRO A 110 5.95 -20.79 -15.78
C PRO A 110 6.94 -20.26 -14.73
N ARG A 111 7.84 -21.11 -14.22
CA ARG A 111 8.88 -20.71 -13.26
C ARG A 111 9.72 -19.53 -13.76
N THR A 112 10.00 -19.47 -15.06
CA THR A 112 10.75 -18.38 -15.69
C THR A 112 10.08 -17.01 -15.57
N LEU A 113 8.76 -16.94 -15.42
CA LEU A 113 8.03 -15.68 -15.20
C LEU A 113 7.88 -15.33 -13.72
N LEU A 114 8.21 -16.26 -12.81
CA LEU A 114 8.16 -16.08 -11.37
C LEU A 114 9.53 -15.65 -10.80
N SER A 115 10.62 -16.11 -11.43
CA SER A 115 11.98 -15.68 -11.12
C SER A 115 12.15 -14.18 -11.41
N ILE A 116 12.59 -13.45 -10.40
CA ILE A 116 12.96 -12.02 -10.50
C ILE A 116 14.36 -11.87 -11.13
N GLU A 117 15.13 -12.95 -11.19
CA GLU A 117 16.47 -12.96 -11.80
C GLU A 117 16.35 -13.02 -13.33
N GLY A 118 16.51 -11.86 -13.99
CA GLY A 118 16.84 -11.82 -15.43
C GLY A 118 16.10 -10.84 -16.34
N SER A 119 15.36 -9.83 -15.85
CA SER A 119 14.76 -8.81 -16.74
C SER A 119 15.45 -7.46 -16.61
N GLU A 120 16.33 -7.16 -17.57
CA GLU A 120 16.51 -5.85 -18.22
C GLU A 120 16.28 -4.58 -17.34
N GLU A 121 17.01 -4.42 -16.24
CA GLU A 121 16.92 -3.22 -15.37
C GLU A 121 17.56 -1.94 -15.96
N GLN A 122 18.06 -1.93 -17.20
CA GLN A 122 18.85 -0.79 -17.71
C GLN A 122 18.12 0.21 -18.63
N GLY A 123 16.82 0.08 -18.88
CA GLY A 123 16.09 0.97 -19.81
C GLY A 123 14.81 1.62 -19.27
N PHE A 124 14.06 0.91 -18.43
CA PHE A 124 12.65 1.21 -18.19
C PHE A 124 12.35 2.31 -17.16
N ASP A 125 13.29 2.60 -16.24
CA ASP A 125 13.03 3.49 -15.09
C ASP A 125 12.85 4.97 -15.47
N ASP A 126 13.40 5.40 -16.61
CA ASP A 126 13.47 6.82 -16.99
C ASP A 126 12.27 7.30 -17.84
N ALA A 127 11.49 6.38 -18.42
CA ALA A 127 10.48 6.71 -19.43
C ALA A 127 9.09 7.10 -18.88
N ILE A 128 8.71 6.61 -17.68
CA ILE A 128 7.36 6.85 -17.10
C ILE A 128 7.33 8.12 -16.22
N LEU A 129 8.50 8.64 -15.82
CA LEU A 129 8.61 9.70 -14.81
C LEU A 129 8.65 11.13 -15.37
N GLY A 130 8.63 11.32 -16.69
CA GLY A 130 8.70 12.63 -17.35
C GLY A 130 7.41 13.46 -17.30
N VAL A 131 6.78 13.60 -16.13
CA VAL A 131 5.74 14.61 -15.90
C VAL A 131 6.34 15.68 -15.01
N ASP A 132 6.83 16.75 -15.64
CA ASP A 132 7.37 17.94 -15.00
C ASP A 132 6.37 18.53 -14.00
N GLU A 133 6.77 18.57 -12.73
CA GLU A 133 6.16 19.40 -11.69
C GLU A 133 7.04 20.66 -11.61
N ASP A 134 6.72 21.69 -12.40
CA ASP A 134 6.83 23.12 -12.05
C ASP A 134 6.63 24.04 -13.27
N THR A 135 5.88 25.13 -13.03
CA THR A 135 5.84 26.42 -13.76
C THR A 135 4.60 26.74 -14.61
N GLU A 136 3.95 27.83 -14.21
CA GLU A 136 2.85 28.53 -14.88
C GLU A 136 3.18 28.90 -16.36
N GLY A 137 2.23 28.59 -17.25
CA GLY A 137 1.98 29.32 -18.50
C GLY A 137 3.05 29.32 -19.60
N LYS A 138 2.96 28.38 -20.55
CA LYS A 138 2.99 28.61 -22.02
C LYS A 138 3.02 27.29 -22.81
N SER A 139 2.14 27.22 -23.82
CA SER A 139 2.12 26.36 -25.02
C SER A 139 2.94 25.06 -25.01
N ALA A 140 2.24 23.93 -25.00
CA ALA A 140 2.80 22.60 -25.22
C ALA A 140 3.47 22.49 -26.61
N ASN A 141 4.75 22.13 -26.62
CA ASN A 141 5.36 21.48 -27.77
C ASN A 141 6.15 20.26 -27.27
N SER A 142 5.84 19.10 -27.84
CA SER A 142 6.37 17.78 -27.49
C SER A 142 7.88 17.70 -27.76
N GLY A 143 8.70 17.66 -26.71
CA GLY A 143 10.13 17.35 -26.81
C GLY A 143 10.36 15.86 -26.65
N VAL A 144 10.79 15.17 -27.72
CA VAL A 144 11.12 13.74 -27.69
C VAL A 144 12.64 13.58 -27.54
N ALA A 145 13.10 12.86 -26.51
CA ALA A 145 14.51 12.53 -26.34
C ALA A 145 14.97 11.54 -27.41
N MET A 146 16.14 11.78 -28.01
CA MET A 146 16.70 10.95 -29.08
C MET A 146 17.79 10.00 -28.56
N ASP A 147 17.93 8.83 -29.17
CA ASP A 147 19.07 7.92 -28.95
C ASP A 147 20.33 8.36 -29.71
N ALA A 148 21.43 7.62 -29.55
CA ALA A 148 22.72 7.93 -30.18
C ALA A 148 22.69 7.88 -31.73
N ASP A 149 21.62 7.32 -32.30
CA ASP A 149 21.39 7.17 -33.74
C ASP A 149 20.32 8.16 -34.28
N GLY A 150 19.79 9.06 -33.42
CA GLY A 150 18.85 10.11 -33.81
C GLY A 150 17.38 9.68 -33.92
N ASN A 151 17.02 8.51 -33.38
CA ASN A 151 15.63 8.06 -33.30
C ASN A 151 14.99 8.49 -31.97
N PRO A 152 13.69 8.82 -31.97
CA PRO A 152 12.96 9.12 -30.74
C PRO A 152 12.91 7.88 -29.83
N LYS A 153 13.47 7.98 -28.60
CA LYS A 153 13.32 6.97 -27.55
C LYS A 153 11.87 6.97 -27.08
N THR A 154 11.05 6.15 -27.74
CA THR A 154 9.66 5.90 -27.36
C THR A 154 9.59 4.44 -26.93
N GLU A 155 9.93 4.13 -25.69
CA GLU A 155 9.50 2.83 -25.14
C GLU A 155 7.96 2.88 -25.07
N THR A 156 7.28 1.98 -25.77
CA THR A 156 5.92 2.22 -26.23
C THR A 156 4.88 1.65 -25.26
N VAL A 157 3.68 2.25 -25.24
CA VAL A 157 2.47 1.71 -24.59
C VAL A 157 2.20 0.23 -24.95
N SER A 158 2.74 -0.24 -26.09
CA SER A 158 2.70 -1.63 -26.53
C SER A 158 3.41 -2.60 -25.57
N ASP A 159 4.58 -2.22 -25.05
CA ASP A 159 5.43 -3.08 -24.23
C ASP A 159 4.77 -3.35 -22.86
N ILE A 160 4.14 -2.32 -22.29
CA ILE A 160 3.44 -2.42 -21.01
C ILE A 160 2.18 -3.29 -21.13
N SER A 161 1.45 -3.13 -22.24
CA SER A 161 0.28 -3.94 -22.55
C SER A 161 0.66 -5.41 -22.77
N GLU A 162 1.87 -5.69 -23.24
CA GLU A 162 2.40 -7.03 -23.38
C GLU A 162 2.81 -7.63 -22.02
N ILE A 163 3.42 -6.85 -21.14
CA ILE A 163 3.74 -7.28 -19.75
C ILE A 163 2.45 -7.69 -19.02
N LEU A 164 1.41 -6.85 -19.05
CA LEU A 164 0.13 -7.15 -18.38
C LEU A 164 -0.63 -8.34 -19.00
N ARG A 165 -0.39 -8.63 -20.29
CA ARG A 165 -0.93 -9.84 -20.94
C ARG A 165 -0.20 -11.11 -20.52
N ARG A 166 1.12 -11.02 -20.31
CA ARG A 166 1.98 -12.16 -19.95
C ARG A 166 1.99 -12.47 -18.45
N ARG A 167 1.78 -11.45 -17.61
CA ARG A 167 1.88 -11.56 -16.15
C ARG A 167 0.62 -11.05 -15.46
N PRO A 168 0.09 -11.77 -14.47
CA PRO A 168 -1.05 -11.29 -13.69
C PRO A 168 -0.64 -10.06 -12.90
N ALA A 169 -1.47 -9.02 -12.99
CA ALA A 169 -1.40 -7.87 -12.12
C ALA A 169 -2.52 -7.94 -11.06
N ILE A 170 -2.19 -7.52 -9.84
CA ILE A 170 -3.11 -7.41 -8.72
C ILE A 170 -3.23 -5.94 -8.36
N ILE A 171 -4.46 -5.44 -8.33
CA ILE A 171 -4.79 -4.15 -7.76
C ILE A 171 -4.83 -4.31 -6.24
N VAL A 172 -4.08 -3.47 -5.55
CA VAL A 172 -3.95 -3.42 -4.10
C VAL A 172 -4.61 -2.13 -3.63
N LEU A 173 -5.80 -2.24 -3.04
CA LEU A 173 -6.52 -1.11 -2.47
C LEU A 173 -6.48 -1.22 -0.94
N ARG A 174 -5.88 -0.23 -0.29
CA ARG A 174 -5.75 -0.17 1.17
C ARG A 174 -6.45 1.06 1.72
N GLU A 175 -7.17 0.89 2.82
CA GLU A 175 -7.73 1.99 3.62
C GLU A 175 -7.09 1.99 5.01
N ASP A 176 -6.55 3.14 5.41
CA ASP A 176 -6.29 3.46 6.81
C ASP A 176 -7.30 4.50 7.27
N LEU A 177 -8.04 4.15 8.32
CA LEU A 177 -9.13 4.95 8.85
C LEU A 177 -8.82 5.30 10.31
N ASP A 178 -8.59 6.57 10.60
CA ASP A 178 -8.53 7.11 11.96
C ASP A 178 -9.91 7.64 12.36
N TYR A 179 -10.40 7.32 13.55
CA TYR A 179 -11.69 7.82 14.03
C TYR A 179 -11.61 8.52 15.38
N TYR A 180 -12.41 9.57 15.54
CA TYR A 180 -12.42 10.46 16.69
C TYR A 180 -13.84 10.56 17.24
N CYS A 181 -14.05 10.03 18.45
CA CYS A 181 -15.37 9.96 19.09
C CYS A 181 -15.61 11.21 19.93
N LEU A 182 -16.72 11.89 19.69
CA LEU A 182 -17.18 13.07 20.41
C LEU A 182 -18.56 12.75 21.01
N PRO A 183 -18.61 12.20 22.24
CA PRO A 183 -19.88 11.99 22.92
C PRO A 183 -20.52 13.33 23.30
N ASN A 184 -21.82 13.46 23.08
CA ASN A 184 -22.59 14.60 23.57
C ASN A 184 -22.99 14.31 25.03
N GLY A 185 -22.45 15.04 26.01
CA GLY A 185 -22.80 14.79 27.43
C GLY A 185 -21.78 15.28 28.45
N PRO A 186 -22.01 15.02 29.76
CA PRO A 186 -21.08 15.38 30.84
C PRO A 186 -19.72 14.69 30.67
N ASN A 187 -18.72 15.18 31.41
CA ASN A 187 -17.33 14.76 31.27
C ASN A 187 -17.19 13.24 31.52
N VAL A 188 -16.97 12.49 30.43
CA VAL A 188 -16.77 11.04 30.47
C VAL A 188 -15.36 10.76 31.01
N ASP A 189 -15.25 9.85 31.96
CA ASP A 189 -13.95 9.44 32.49
C ASP A 189 -13.13 8.63 31.46
N ALA A 190 -11.89 8.30 31.81
CA ALA A 190 -10.99 7.62 30.88
C ALA A 190 -11.48 6.20 30.51
N GLU A 191 -12.15 5.49 31.42
CA GLU A 191 -12.69 4.15 31.16
C GLU A 191 -13.92 4.22 30.26
N GLY A 192 -14.87 5.11 30.56
CA GLY A 192 -16.03 5.34 29.71
C GLY A 192 -15.62 5.75 28.29
N MET A 193 -14.62 6.62 28.15
CA MET A 193 -14.11 7.01 26.84
C MET A 193 -13.45 5.84 26.08
N ARG A 194 -12.79 4.90 26.78
CA ARG A 194 -12.29 3.66 26.16
C ARG A 194 -13.43 2.81 25.61
N GLN A 195 -14.49 2.62 26.39
CA GLN A 195 -15.66 1.84 25.98
C GLN A 195 -16.41 2.48 24.80
N ILE A 196 -16.56 3.80 24.79
CA ILE A 196 -17.14 4.56 23.67
C ILE A 196 -16.31 4.35 22.41
N LYS A 197 -14.98 4.54 22.49
CA LYS A 197 -14.06 4.35 21.37
C LYS A 197 -14.10 2.93 20.82
N HIS A 198 -14.18 1.94 21.71
CA HIS A 198 -14.34 0.54 21.31
C HIS A 198 -15.65 0.34 20.55
N SER A 199 -16.78 0.77 21.12
CA SER A 199 -18.12 0.59 20.54
C SER A 199 -18.28 1.32 19.20
N CYS A 200 -17.77 2.54 19.07
CA CYS A 200 -17.74 3.27 17.80
C CYS A 200 -16.87 2.54 16.76
N GLY A 201 -15.74 1.98 17.18
CA GLY A 201 -14.90 1.14 16.33
C GLY A 201 -15.63 -0.09 15.81
N GLU A 202 -16.39 -0.80 16.65
CA GLU A 202 -17.22 -1.94 16.22
C GLU A 202 -18.26 -1.53 15.17
N ALA A 203 -18.94 -0.41 15.38
CA ALA A 203 -19.90 0.11 14.40
C ALA A 203 -19.24 0.44 13.05
N ILE A 204 -18.03 1.02 13.06
CA ILE A 204 -17.26 1.32 11.84
C ILE A 204 -16.73 0.04 11.17
N LEU A 205 -16.38 -1.00 11.93
CA LEU A 205 -15.95 -2.29 11.38
C LEU A 205 -17.06 -2.95 10.57
N ASN A 206 -18.32 -2.80 11.00
CA ASN A 206 -19.49 -3.33 10.29
C ASN A 206 -19.79 -2.62 8.95
N GLN A 207 -19.18 -1.46 8.69
CA GLN A 207 -19.23 -0.81 7.37
C GLN A 207 -18.23 -1.48 6.43
N ARG A 208 -18.63 -2.62 5.83
CA ARG A 208 -17.74 -3.50 5.08
C ARG A 208 -17.54 -3.15 3.60
N ARG A 209 -18.43 -2.37 3.00
CA ARG A 209 -18.40 -2.03 1.57
C ARG A 209 -17.19 -1.16 1.23
N ILE A 210 -16.44 -1.54 0.19
CA ILE A 210 -15.25 -0.81 -0.27
C ILE A 210 -15.60 0.64 -0.61
N PHE A 211 -16.59 0.85 -1.46
CA PHE A 211 -16.95 2.19 -1.95
C PHE A 211 -17.87 2.99 -1.00
N GLY A 212 -18.26 2.43 0.14
CA GLY A 212 -19.24 3.06 1.04
C GLY A 212 -18.82 4.44 1.56
N GLY A 213 -17.52 4.61 1.87
CA GLY A 213 -16.97 5.89 2.34
C GLY A 213 -16.72 6.93 1.24
N LEU A 214 -16.70 6.52 -0.03
CA LEU A 214 -16.40 7.39 -1.17
C LEU A 214 -17.66 7.91 -1.88
N ARG A 215 -18.78 7.17 -1.79
CA ARG A 215 -20.05 7.48 -2.47
C ARG A 215 -20.82 8.69 -1.92
N LYS A 216 -20.44 9.26 -0.78
CA LYS A 216 -21.18 10.38 -0.16
C LYS A 216 -21.13 11.70 -0.95
N GLY A 217 -20.29 11.81 -1.99
CA GLY A 217 -20.28 12.92 -2.94
C GLY A 217 -21.04 12.57 -4.23
N GLU A 218 -22.37 12.72 -4.24
CA GLU A 218 -23.29 12.26 -5.31
C GLU A 218 -23.31 13.13 -6.58
N SER A 219 -22.19 13.71 -7.03
CA SER A 219 -22.17 14.27 -8.39
C SER A 219 -21.73 13.20 -9.38
N GLU A 220 -22.58 12.95 -10.40
CA GLU A 220 -22.35 11.94 -11.44
C GLU A 220 -21.02 12.16 -12.20
N ASN A 221 -20.51 13.40 -12.22
CA ASN A 221 -19.24 13.77 -12.84
C ASN A 221 -18.09 13.99 -11.83
N SER A 222 -18.23 13.50 -10.59
CA SER A 222 -17.17 13.63 -9.59
C SER A 222 -15.92 12.82 -9.96
N PRO A 223 -14.70 13.26 -9.56
CA PRO A 223 -13.50 12.42 -9.63
C PRO A 223 -13.67 11.08 -8.89
N GLU A 224 -14.45 11.06 -7.81
CA GLU A 224 -14.85 9.87 -7.06
C GLU A 224 -15.61 8.87 -7.92
N HIS A 225 -16.62 9.34 -8.67
CA HIS A 225 -17.39 8.50 -9.57
C HIS A 225 -16.51 7.87 -10.66
N HIS A 226 -15.63 8.67 -11.28
CA HIS A 226 -14.69 8.18 -12.28
C HIS A 226 -13.69 7.15 -11.71
N LEU A 227 -13.19 7.36 -10.48
CA LEU A 227 -12.31 6.40 -9.81
C LEU A 227 -13.04 5.08 -9.53
N ILE A 228 -14.29 5.14 -9.05
CA ILE A 228 -15.10 3.94 -8.82
C ILE A 228 -15.35 3.19 -10.14
N ALA A 229 -15.72 3.91 -11.20
CA ALA A 229 -15.93 3.33 -12.52
C ALA A 229 -14.66 2.65 -13.05
N MET A 230 -13.51 3.32 -12.93
CA MET A 230 -12.20 2.76 -13.29
C MET A 230 -11.91 1.46 -12.53
N LEU A 231 -12.09 1.46 -11.21
CA LEU A 231 -11.84 0.28 -10.37
C LEU A 231 -12.81 -0.86 -10.71
N CYS A 232 -14.07 -0.55 -11.01
CA CYS A 232 -15.07 -1.56 -11.38
C CYS A 232 -14.75 -2.21 -12.74
N SER A 233 -14.42 -1.40 -13.76
CA SER A 233 -13.98 -1.89 -15.07
C SER A 233 -12.71 -2.75 -14.99
N SER A 234 -11.92 -2.57 -13.93
CA SER A 234 -10.66 -3.28 -13.70
C SER A 234 -10.80 -4.55 -12.88
N GLY A 235 -11.97 -4.84 -12.31
CA GLY A 235 -12.26 -6.09 -11.62
C GLY A 235 -13.26 -5.99 -10.49
N PHE A 236 -13.28 -4.88 -9.76
CA PHE A 236 -14.14 -4.71 -8.58
C PHE A 236 -15.63 -4.69 -8.97
N GLN A 237 -16.49 -5.09 -8.05
CA GLN A 237 -17.92 -4.86 -8.12
C GLN A 237 -18.31 -3.70 -7.21
N ILE A 238 -19.38 -3.02 -7.60
CA ILE A 238 -19.84 -1.79 -6.94
C ILE A 238 -20.22 -2.05 -5.47
N ASP A 239 -20.55 -3.28 -5.14
CA ASP A 239 -20.95 -3.74 -3.83
C ASP A 239 -19.90 -4.65 -3.18
N ASP A 240 -18.67 -4.71 -3.69
CA ASP A 240 -17.61 -5.50 -3.04
C ASP A 240 -17.36 -5.05 -1.59
N ASP A 241 -17.09 -6.04 -0.74
CA ASP A 241 -16.63 -5.86 0.63
C ASP A 241 -15.11 -5.91 0.71
N TRP A 242 -14.54 -5.25 1.73
CA TRP A 242 -13.12 -5.40 2.06
C TRP A 242 -12.77 -6.86 2.34
N GLY A 243 -11.74 -7.38 1.67
CA GLY A 243 -11.25 -8.75 1.87
C GLY A 243 -10.58 -8.94 3.23
N PHE A 244 -9.95 -7.89 3.75
CA PHE A 244 -9.51 -7.77 5.14
C PHE A 244 -9.97 -6.42 5.69
N ARG A 245 -10.48 -6.42 6.93
CA ARG A 245 -10.85 -5.22 7.68
C ARG A 245 -10.80 -5.51 9.17
N ALA A 246 -9.93 -4.81 9.91
CA ALA A 246 -9.79 -5.01 11.34
C ALA A 246 -9.42 -3.70 12.06
N ARG A 247 -9.78 -3.61 13.34
CA ARG A 247 -9.36 -2.53 14.22
C ARG A 247 -8.00 -2.87 14.80
N GLU A 248 -7.10 -1.89 14.80
CA GLU A 248 -5.81 -2.04 15.46
C GLU A 248 -5.98 -2.08 16.98
N PRO A 249 -5.39 -3.07 17.68
CA PRO A 249 -5.51 -3.18 19.13
C PRO A 249 -5.10 -1.89 19.85
N HIS A 250 -5.93 -1.47 20.80
CA HIS A 250 -5.73 -0.27 21.63
C HIS A 250 -5.65 1.06 20.86
N LYS A 251 -5.99 1.07 19.57
CA LYS A 251 -6.00 2.27 18.72
C LYS A 251 -7.39 2.55 18.19
N THR A 252 -7.66 3.81 17.87
CA THR A 252 -8.86 4.23 17.13
C THR A 252 -8.58 4.25 15.63
N VAL A 253 -8.07 3.12 15.14
CA VAL A 253 -7.67 2.92 13.74
C VAL A 253 -8.29 1.65 13.21
N VAL A 254 -8.87 1.71 12.02
CA VAL A 254 -9.31 0.55 11.24
C VAL A 254 -8.46 0.47 9.99
N SER A 255 -7.82 -0.68 9.76
CA SER A 255 -7.10 -0.95 8.52
C SER A 255 -7.90 -1.93 7.67
N SER A 256 -7.99 -1.65 6.37
CA SER A 256 -8.67 -2.51 5.41
C SER A 256 -7.82 -2.73 4.17
N LEU A 257 -7.95 -3.91 3.57
CA LEU A 257 -7.25 -4.29 2.36
C LEU A 257 -8.21 -5.05 1.44
N ALA A 258 -8.23 -4.67 0.18
CA ALA A 258 -8.89 -5.41 -0.89
C ALA A 258 -7.88 -5.67 -2.01
N LEU A 259 -7.82 -6.91 -2.45
CA LEU A 259 -6.92 -7.38 -3.49
C LEU A 259 -7.75 -7.99 -4.61
N ILE A 260 -7.55 -7.52 -5.83
CA ILE A 260 -8.23 -8.10 -6.99
C ILE A 260 -7.30 -8.24 -8.17
N ARG A 261 -7.44 -9.34 -8.92
CA ARG A 261 -6.71 -9.50 -10.17
C ARG A 261 -7.26 -8.52 -11.21
N LEU A 262 -6.37 -7.75 -11.83
CA LEU A 262 -6.70 -6.85 -12.91
C LEU A 262 -7.31 -7.64 -14.08
N LYS A 263 -8.52 -7.23 -14.50
CA LYS A 263 -9.14 -7.71 -15.74
C LYS A 263 -8.72 -6.78 -16.88
N MET A 264 -8.04 -7.34 -17.88
CA MET A 264 -7.85 -6.64 -19.15
C MET A 264 -9.15 -6.79 -19.94
N VAL A 265 -9.75 -5.68 -20.37
CA VAL A 265 -10.88 -5.72 -21.29
C VAL A 265 -10.30 -5.94 -22.69
N ASP A 266 -10.68 -7.03 -23.36
CA ASP A 266 -10.34 -7.23 -24.76
C ASP A 266 -11.11 -6.19 -25.59
N GLU A 267 -10.40 -5.29 -26.28
CA GLU A 267 -10.96 -4.17 -27.07
C GLU A 267 -11.76 -4.62 -28.32
N GLN A 268 -12.24 -5.86 -28.37
CA GLN A 268 -12.87 -6.44 -29.57
C GLN A 268 -14.26 -5.87 -29.91
N HIS A 269 -14.85 -5.01 -29.07
CA HIS A 269 -16.22 -4.50 -29.25
C HIS A 269 -16.39 -2.99 -29.05
N HIS A 270 -15.41 -2.15 -29.43
CA HIS A 270 -15.69 -0.75 -29.70
C HIS A 270 -15.78 -0.52 -31.21
N GLU A 271 -17.02 -0.50 -31.73
CA GLU A 271 -17.31 0.14 -33.02
C GLU A 271 -16.79 1.58 -32.96
N GLN A 272 -15.82 1.85 -33.83
CA GLN A 272 -15.03 3.07 -33.86
C GLN A 272 -15.92 4.29 -34.17
N SER A 273 -16.04 5.20 -33.21
CA SER A 273 -16.33 6.61 -33.53
C SER A 273 -14.98 7.33 -33.68
N PRO A 274 -14.68 7.95 -34.84
CA PRO A 274 -13.32 8.38 -35.21
C PRO A 274 -12.83 9.69 -34.55
N GLU A 275 -13.41 10.13 -33.44
CA GLU A 275 -13.24 11.52 -32.97
C GLU A 275 -12.57 11.70 -31.60
N THR A 276 -12.11 10.64 -30.93
CA THR A 276 -11.39 10.78 -29.65
C THR A 276 -9.98 10.23 -29.78
N GLN A 277 -9.08 11.07 -30.26
CA GLN A 277 -7.65 10.83 -30.16
C GLN A 277 -7.24 10.89 -28.67
N GLN A 278 -6.49 9.87 -28.23
CA GLN A 278 -5.58 9.93 -27.07
C GLN A 278 -6.18 9.79 -25.66
N GLU A 279 -7.24 9.00 -25.46
CA GLU A 279 -7.58 8.52 -24.12
C GLU A 279 -6.95 7.15 -23.83
N LEU A 280 -6.12 7.08 -22.79
CA LEU A 280 -5.57 5.82 -22.29
C LEU A 280 -6.69 4.87 -21.86
N SER A 281 -6.56 3.58 -22.20
CA SER A 281 -7.49 2.54 -21.72
C SER A 281 -7.41 2.41 -20.19
N THR A 282 -8.45 1.93 -19.53
CA THR A 282 -8.50 1.81 -18.06
C THR A 282 -7.28 1.07 -17.46
N PRO A 283 -6.80 -0.05 -18.05
CA PRO A 283 -5.57 -0.69 -17.59
C PRO A 283 -4.32 0.18 -17.76
N GLN A 284 -4.22 0.96 -18.85
CA GLN A 284 -3.12 1.92 -19.07
C GLN A 284 -3.15 3.07 -18.04
N LYS A 285 -4.34 3.53 -17.66
CA LYS A 285 -4.50 4.51 -16.57
C LYS A 285 -4.04 3.93 -15.23
N LEU A 286 -4.32 2.64 -14.95
CA LEU A 286 -3.87 1.98 -13.73
C LEU A 286 -2.37 1.71 -13.67
N LEU A 287 -1.71 1.56 -14.81
CA LEU A 287 -0.26 1.43 -14.89
C LEU A 287 0.49 2.67 -14.38
N LEU A 288 -0.14 3.85 -14.42
CA LEU A 288 0.41 5.05 -13.77
C LEU A 288 0.63 4.85 -12.26
N PHE A 289 -0.07 3.90 -11.65
CA PHE A 289 0.05 3.57 -10.23
C PHE A 289 1.02 2.41 -9.96
N TRP A 290 1.69 1.90 -10.99
CA TRP A 290 2.76 0.93 -10.82
C TRP A 290 4.00 1.66 -10.30
N ARG A 291 4.52 1.22 -9.14
CA ARG A 291 5.64 1.83 -8.38
C ARG A 291 5.39 3.24 -7.82
N LYS A 292 4.34 3.93 -8.27
CA LYS A 292 3.87 5.21 -7.72
C LYS A 292 2.47 5.05 -7.13
N PRO A 293 2.33 4.60 -5.87
CA PRO A 293 1.02 4.39 -5.28
C PRO A 293 0.24 5.72 -5.22
N ALA A 294 -0.99 5.73 -5.74
CA ALA A 294 -1.87 6.88 -5.60
C ALA A 294 -2.46 6.94 -4.19
N ARG A 295 -2.52 8.13 -3.63
CA ARG A 295 -3.06 8.36 -2.29
C ARG A 295 -4.15 9.43 -2.30
N LYS A 296 -5.23 9.15 -1.59
CA LYS A 296 -6.32 10.11 -1.38
C LYS A 296 -6.67 10.17 0.11
N CYS A 297 -6.69 11.36 0.68
CA CYS A 297 -7.06 11.59 2.07
C CYS A 297 -8.28 12.51 2.14
N TRP A 298 -9.26 12.17 2.97
CA TRP A 298 -10.43 13.01 3.20
C TRP A 298 -11.02 12.78 4.59
N TRP A 299 -11.93 13.67 4.98
CA TRP A 299 -12.67 13.58 6.22
C TRP A 299 -14.13 13.22 5.93
N ASP A 300 -14.70 12.38 6.79
CA ASP A 300 -16.09 12.00 6.82
C ASP A 300 -16.61 12.16 8.26
N SER A 301 -17.93 12.12 8.44
CA SER A 301 -18.58 12.17 9.74
C SER A 301 -19.79 11.26 9.75
N ILE A 302 -19.96 10.55 10.87
CA ILE A 302 -21.14 9.73 11.15
C ILE A 302 -21.66 10.06 12.55
N GLU A 303 -22.96 9.88 12.77
CA GLU A 303 -23.57 9.97 14.09
C GLU A 303 -24.08 8.59 14.47
N LEU A 304 -23.70 8.12 15.67
CA LEU A 304 -24.06 6.82 16.21
C LEU A 304 -25.01 7.02 17.39
N ASN A 305 -26.24 6.50 17.28
CA ASN A 305 -27.29 6.71 18.29
C ASN A 305 -27.24 5.68 19.44
N ASP A 306 -26.73 4.48 19.18
CA ASP A 306 -26.82 3.34 20.10
C ASP A 306 -25.45 2.96 20.71
N VAL A 307 -24.71 3.96 21.22
CA VAL A 307 -23.41 3.72 21.88
C VAL A 307 -23.61 3.41 23.37
N PRO A 308 -23.20 2.21 23.85
CA PRO A 308 -23.36 1.85 25.25
C PRO A 308 -22.67 2.84 26.20
N GLY A 309 -23.40 3.27 27.24
CA GLY A 309 -22.87 4.17 28.27
C GLY A 309 -22.92 5.65 27.95
N VAL A 310 -23.53 6.05 26.82
CA VAL A 310 -23.76 7.46 26.46
C VAL A 310 -25.26 7.69 26.30
N ASP A 311 -25.75 8.79 26.87
CA ASP A 311 -27.11 9.28 26.62
C ASP A 311 -27.09 10.21 25.40
N GLY A 312 -27.69 9.76 24.30
CA GLY A 312 -27.76 10.51 23.04
C GLY A 312 -26.67 10.16 22.02
N PRO A 313 -26.66 10.85 20.86
CA PRO A 313 -25.80 10.50 19.74
C PRO A 313 -24.33 10.81 20.03
N VAL A 314 -23.44 9.91 19.61
CA VAL A 314 -22.01 10.13 19.55
C VAL A 314 -21.64 10.53 18.14
N ARG A 315 -21.09 11.73 17.96
CA ARG A 315 -20.53 12.16 16.68
C ARG A 315 -19.15 11.55 16.51
N VAL A 316 -18.90 10.92 15.38
CA VAL A 316 -17.60 10.33 15.06
C VAL A 316 -17.05 10.98 13.80
N HIS A 317 -15.95 11.70 13.94
CA HIS A 317 -15.18 12.18 12.79
C HIS A 317 -14.23 11.11 12.33
N ILE A 318 -14.13 10.93 11.02
CA ILE A 318 -13.36 9.86 10.40
C ILE A 318 -12.39 10.50 9.40
N ARG A 319 -11.10 10.25 9.56
CA ARG A 319 -10.09 10.53 8.53
C ARG A 319 -9.82 9.24 7.77
N ARG A 320 -10.07 9.26 6.46
CA ARG A 320 -9.79 8.11 5.58
C ARG A 320 -8.59 8.43 4.72
N VAL A 321 -7.69 7.47 4.60
CA VAL A 321 -6.58 7.49 3.64
C VAL A 321 -6.68 6.24 2.78
N TRP A 322 -6.97 6.41 1.51
CA TRP A 322 -6.85 5.33 0.53
C TRP A 322 -5.49 5.37 -0.13
N THR A 323 -4.91 4.18 -0.29
CA THR A 323 -3.71 3.94 -1.10
C THR A 323 -4.07 2.90 -2.16
N LEU A 324 -3.85 3.25 -3.42
CA LEU A 324 -4.02 2.38 -4.58
C LEU A 324 -2.65 2.08 -5.17
N GLU A 325 -2.31 0.80 -5.24
CA GLU A 325 -1.06 0.28 -5.79
C GLU A 325 -1.39 -0.81 -6.83
N LEU A 326 -0.58 -0.91 -7.89
CA LEU A 326 -0.62 -2.01 -8.83
C LEU A 326 0.64 -2.87 -8.65
N SER A 327 0.45 -4.17 -8.40
CA SER A 327 1.53 -5.14 -8.24
C SER A 327 1.49 -6.18 -9.36
N VAL A 328 2.56 -6.26 -10.17
CA VAL A 328 2.68 -7.22 -11.26
C VAL A 328 3.53 -8.40 -10.78
N ILE A 329 2.98 -9.61 -10.81
CA ILE A 329 3.71 -10.79 -10.31
C ILE A 329 4.92 -11.06 -11.20
N GLY A 330 6.10 -11.15 -10.57
CA GLY A 330 7.36 -11.46 -11.26
C GLY A 330 7.99 -10.25 -11.97
N VAL A 331 7.56 -9.03 -11.64
CA VAL A 331 8.23 -7.79 -12.04
C VAL A 331 8.41 -6.90 -10.81
N ARG A 332 9.57 -6.25 -10.71
CA ARG A 332 9.88 -5.39 -9.58
C ARG A 332 10.67 -4.17 -10.01
#